data_AF-A0AAU3Q4V1-F1
#
_entry.id   AF-A0AAU3Q4V1-F1
#
_cell.length_a   1.000
_cell.length_b   1.000
_cell.length_c   1.000
_cell.angle_alpha   90.00
_cell.angle_beta   90.00
_cell.angle_gamma   90.00
#
_symmetry.space_group_name_H-M   'P 1'
#
loop_
_entity.id
_entity.type
_entity.pdbx_description
1 polymer ?
#
loop_
_entity_poly.entity_id
_entity_poly.type
_entity_poly.pdbx_seq_one_letter_code
_entity_poly.pdbx_strand_id
1 'polypeptide(L)'
;MIVNTWTAVEVRALREAALRMTREQFAERLGWATSTVQKWEHGGSRAVLGDRAATLDTTLAELSSEQLARFTAALTEAESDRSRHPGTAAATSAADEEHDMRRRTLGTLALAAAATSLAPARVGGSDAIRLEGIAAELSAAAQRSGGVGLVGDAQGALDRGLALLDSGTFDGDTGRMLMSAVGHLATTTGWLAYDSHQHALARRCFTEALSLAATADDDGLIARACLTASSQPISSARNGQCSASRALPLISRAADAMHRKPPSRIHALIAVREASALVLQRHSALR
;
A
#
# COMPACT_ATOMS: atom_id res chain seq x y z
N MET A 1 7.99 -30.43 10.95
CA MET A 1 6.69 -29.73 11.02
C MET A 1 6.76 -28.56 10.06
N ILE A 2 5.77 -28.37 9.18
CA ILE A 2 5.73 -27.24 8.23
C ILE A 2 4.63 -26.30 8.71
N VAL A 3 4.97 -25.05 9.00
CA VAL A 3 3.98 -24.01 9.31
C VAL A 3 3.44 -23.49 7.99
N ASN A 4 2.20 -23.82 7.65
CA ASN A 4 1.60 -23.47 6.36
C ASN A 4 1.22 -21.98 6.28
N THR A 5 1.09 -21.32 7.43
CA THR A 5 0.75 -19.90 7.54
C THR A 5 1.25 -19.35 8.87
N TRP A 6 2.08 -18.31 8.81
CA TRP A 6 2.56 -17.59 9.99
C TRP A 6 1.52 -16.55 10.43
N THR A 7 0.79 -16.79 11.51
CA THR A 7 -0.10 -15.81 12.15
C THR A 7 0.54 -15.24 13.41
N ALA A 8 -0.13 -14.30 14.07
CA ALA A 8 0.30 -13.75 15.35
C ALA A 8 0.53 -14.84 16.41
N VAL A 9 -0.24 -15.94 16.36
CA VAL A 9 -0.12 -17.07 17.29
C VAL A 9 1.19 -17.81 17.08
N GLU A 10 1.54 -18.15 15.83
CA GLU A 10 2.77 -18.87 15.49
C GLU A 10 4.01 -17.99 15.77
N VAL A 11 3.95 -16.70 15.45
CA VAL A 11 5.07 -15.78 15.72
C VAL A 11 5.31 -15.61 17.22
N ARG A 12 4.24 -15.46 18.01
CA ARG A 12 4.37 -15.37 19.48
C ARG A 12 4.84 -16.69 20.09
N ALA A 13 4.33 -17.83 19.63
CA ALA A 13 4.79 -19.13 20.08
C ALA A 13 6.28 -19.37 19.77
N LEU A 14 6.74 -18.93 18.58
CA LEU A 14 8.15 -19.02 18.20
C LEU A 14 9.02 -18.15 19.12
N ARG A 15 8.60 -16.92 19.43
CA ARG A 15 9.37 -16.02 20.29
C ARG A 15 9.35 -16.42 21.77
N GLU A 16 8.17 -16.60 22.35
CA GLU A 16 7.99 -16.78 23.80
C GLU A 16 8.24 -18.23 24.24
N ALA A 17 7.62 -19.18 23.54
CA ALA A 17 7.67 -20.59 23.95
C ALA A 17 8.94 -21.29 23.45
N ALA A 18 9.32 -21.08 22.18
CA ALA A 18 10.47 -21.75 21.58
C ALA A 18 11.80 -21.06 21.93
N LEU A 19 11.93 -19.78 21.61
CA LEU A 19 13.20 -19.04 21.76
C LEU A 19 13.35 -18.33 23.11
N ARG A 20 12.26 -18.10 23.85
CA ARG A 20 12.23 -17.37 25.14
C ARG A 20 12.90 -15.99 25.06
N MET A 21 12.68 -15.29 23.96
CA MET A 21 13.27 -13.97 23.71
C MET A 21 12.29 -12.84 24.00
N THR A 22 12.85 -11.71 24.42
CA THR A 22 12.13 -10.43 24.40
C THR A 22 11.85 -10.00 22.96
N ARG A 23 10.94 -9.05 22.76
CA ARG A 23 10.59 -8.57 21.41
C ARG A 23 11.77 -7.92 20.71
N GLU A 24 12.59 -7.21 21.48
CA GLU A 24 13.79 -6.52 21.05
C GLU A 24 14.85 -7.51 20.56
N GLN A 25 15.13 -8.54 21.36
CA GLN A 25 16.08 -9.61 21.00
C GLN A 25 15.63 -10.41 19.79
N PHE A 26 14.31 -10.67 19.69
CA PHE A 26 13.75 -11.39 18.56
C PHE A 26 13.79 -10.56 17.27
N ALA A 27 13.50 -9.25 17.37
CA ALA A 27 13.60 -8.33 16.24
C ALA A 27 15.05 -8.21 15.75
N GLU A 28 16.01 -8.07 16.67
CA GLU A 28 17.45 -8.03 16.36
C GLU A 28 17.91 -9.30 15.64
N ARG A 29 17.50 -10.48 16.13
CA ARG A 29 17.84 -11.77 15.50
C ARG A 29 17.31 -11.90 14.08
N LEU A 30 16.11 -11.38 13.82
CA LEU A 30 15.48 -11.42 12.49
C LEU A 30 15.94 -10.28 11.58
N GLY A 31 16.74 -9.34 12.09
CA GLY A 31 17.16 -8.14 11.35
C GLY A 31 16.01 -7.16 11.10
N TRP A 32 14.99 -7.15 11.96
CA TRP A 32 13.78 -6.32 11.83
C TRP A 32 13.72 -5.24 12.91
N ALA A 33 12.90 -4.22 12.68
CA ALA A 33 12.59 -3.24 13.73
C ALA A 33 11.62 -3.84 14.77
N THR A 34 11.84 -3.55 16.06
CA THR A 34 10.98 -4.01 17.18
C THR A 34 9.51 -3.65 16.97
N SER A 35 9.24 -2.49 16.37
CA SER A 35 7.89 -2.03 16.01
C SER A 35 7.19 -2.94 15.00
N THR A 36 7.93 -3.64 14.15
CA THR A 36 7.39 -4.62 13.19
C THR A 36 6.90 -5.87 13.90
N VAL A 37 7.70 -6.40 14.83
CA VAL A 37 7.33 -7.55 15.68
C VAL A 37 6.14 -7.20 16.58
N GLN A 38 6.18 -6.02 17.21
CA GLN A 38 5.10 -5.53 18.07
C GLN A 38 3.78 -5.41 17.29
N LYS A 39 3.81 -4.82 16.09
CA LYS A 39 2.62 -4.65 15.24
C LYS A 39 2.00 -5.98 14.83
N TRP A 40 2.79 -7.03 14.65
CA TRP A 40 2.28 -8.36 14.26
C TRP A 40 1.70 -9.13 15.44
N GLU A 41 2.29 -8.98 16.62
CA GLU A 41 1.73 -9.60 17.83
C GLU A 41 0.44 -8.92 18.31
N HIS A 42 0.22 -7.64 17.97
CA HIS A 42 -1.00 -6.90 18.32
C HIS A 42 -2.03 -6.84 17.19
N GLY A 43 -1.61 -6.96 15.92
CA GLY A 43 -2.48 -6.89 14.75
C GLY A 43 -3.01 -8.26 14.37
N GLY A 44 -4.27 -8.53 14.70
CA GLY A 44 -4.92 -9.83 14.54
C GLY A 44 -4.74 -10.50 13.17
N SER A 45 -4.47 -11.81 13.23
CA SER A 45 -4.72 -12.88 12.24
C SER A 45 -4.41 -12.63 10.76
N ARG A 46 -3.51 -11.72 10.38
CA ARG A 46 -3.02 -11.66 8.99
C ARG A 46 -1.75 -12.48 8.82
N ALA A 47 -1.78 -13.39 7.86
CA ALA A 47 -0.64 -14.22 7.46
C ALA A 47 0.58 -13.36 7.09
N VAL A 48 1.75 -13.69 7.64
CA VAL A 48 3.04 -13.19 7.16
C VAL A 48 3.28 -13.79 5.79
N LEU A 49 3.53 -12.94 4.78
CA LEU A 49 3.74 -13.34 3.39
C LEU A 49 5.10 -12.84 2.88
N GLY A 50 5.68 -13.58 1.92
CA GLY A 50 6.92 -13.21 1.22
C GLY A 50 8.20 -13.45 2.03
N ASP A 51 9.23 -12.65 1.78
CA ASP A 51 10.59 -12.81 2.34
C ASP A 51 10.63 -12.91 3.88
N ARG A 52 9.65 -12.30 4.56
CA ARG A 52 9.56 -12.36 6.02
C ARG A 52 9.05 -13.72 6.52
N ALA A 53 8.19 -14.40 5.77
CA ALA A 53 7.77 -15.76 6.08
C ALA A 53 8.97 -16.72 5.92
N ALA A 54 9.74 -16.56 4.83
CA ALA A 54 10.95 -17.33 4.61
C ALA A 54 11.99 -17.15 5.73
N THR A 55 12.12 -15.95 6.29
CA THR A 55 13.01 -15.69 7.43
C THR A 55 12.55 -16.42 8.70
N LEU A 56 11.23 -16.48 8.95
CA LEU A 56 10.66 -17.25 10.06
C LEU A 56 10.77 -18.75 9.83
N ASP A 57 10.61 -19.22 8.60
CA ASP A 57 10.79 -20.63 8.23
C ASP A 57 12.22 -21.10 8.47
N THR A 58 13.21 -20.30 8.09
CA THR A 58 14.63 -20.57 8.40
C THR A 58 14.85 -20.62 9.91
N THR A 59 14.28 -19.66 10.66
CA THR A 59 14.41 -19.64 12.12
C THR A 59 13.73 -20.85 12.79
N LEU A 60 12.60 -21.31 12.24
CA LEU A 60 11.91 -22.51 12.69
C LEU A 60 12.72 -23.78 12.39
N ALA A 61 13.36 -23.84 11.22
CA ALA A 61 14.22 -24.95 10.81
C ALA A 61 15.49 -25.09 11.67
N GLU A 62 15.97 -23.98 12.24
CA GLU A 62 17.14 -23.93 13.13
C GLU A 62 16.84 -24.30 14.59
N LEU A 63 15.58 -24.53 14.97
CA LEU A 63 15.22 -24.88 16.35
C LEU A 63 15.76 -26.25 16.76
N SER A 64 16.22 -26.36 18.01
CA SER A 64 16.52 -27.65 18.62
C SER A 64 15.25 -28.47 18.85
N SER A 65 15.40 -29.79 19.03
CA SER A 65 14.28 -30.69 19.33
C SER A 65 13.47 -30.26 20.56
N GLU A 66 14.13 -29.75 21.60
CA GLU A 66 13.48 -29.24 22.81
C GLU A 66 12.72 -27.92 22.55
N GLN A 67 13.26 -27.04 21.72
CA GLN A 67 12.60 -25.79 21.33
C GLN A 67 11.37 -26.05 20.45
N LEU A 68 11.48 -27.01 19.53
CA LEU A 68 10.39 -27.43 18.66
C LEU A 68 9.25 -28.11 19.44
N ALA A 69 9.58 -28.88 20.49
CA ALA A 69 8.59 -29.47 21.39
C ALA A 69 7.79 -28.39 22.14
N ARG A 70 8.47 -27.36 22.67
CA ARG A 70 7.82 -26.21 23.33
C ARG A 70 6.95 -25.40 22.36
N PHE A 71 7.43 -25.18 21.15
CA PHE A 71 6.67 -24.51 20.08
C PHE A 71 5.36 -25.25 19.78
N THR A 72 5.45 -26.57 19.59
CA THR A 72 4.30 -27.41 19.26
C THR A 72 3.29 -27.47 20.41
N ALA A 73 3.76 -27.57 21.66
CA ALA A 73 2.90 -27.54 22.84
C ALA A 73 2.12 -26.23 22.94
N ALA A 74 2.78 -25.09 22.71
CA ALA A 74 2.14 -23.77 22.74
C ALA A 74 1.08 -23.59 21.64
N LEU A 75 1.30 -24.14 20.43
CA LEU A 75 0.28 -24.13 19.37
C LEU A 75 -0.94 -24.98 19.73
N THR A 76 -0.71 -26.15 20.32
CA THR A 76 -1.77 -27.08 20.74
C THR A 76 -2.62 -26.49 21.86
N GLU A 77 -2.00 -25.78 22.81
CA GLU A 77 -2.70 -25.05 23.87
C GLU A 77 -3.54 -23.90 23.30
N ALA A 78 -2.98 -23.12 22.36
CA ALA A 78 -3.69 -22.01 21.72
C ALA A 78 -4.87 -22.45 20.82
N GLU A 79 -4.81 -23.67 20.27
CA GLU A 79 -5.92 -24.28 19.52
C GLU A 79 -7.01 -24.83 20.46
N SER A 80 -6.59 -25.40 21.60
CA SER A 80 -7.49 -25.87 22.65
C SER A 80 -8.25 -24.72 23.32
N ASP A 81 -7.61 -23.57 23.54
CA ASP A 81 -8.24 -22.39 24.14
C ASP A 81 -9.25 -21.72 23.19
N ARG A 82 -8.93 -21.68 21.89
CA ARG A 82 -9.87 -21.28 20.83
C ARG A 82 -11.09 -22.18 20.76
N SER A 83 -10.92 -23.48 20.97
CA SER A 83 -12.02 -24.46 20.93
C SER A 83 -12.89 -24.42 22.20
N ARG A 84 -12.34 -24.01 23.36
CA ARG A 84 -13.10 -23.86 24.62
C ARG A 84 -13.90 -22.57 24.72
N HIS A 85 -13.46 -21.51 24.05
CA HIS A 85 -14.11 -20.20 24.10
C HIS A 85 -14.60 -19.74 22.72
N PRO A 86 -15.64 -20.38 22.14
CA PRO A 86 -16.19 -19.94 20.87
C PRO A 86 -16.83 -18.54 20.95
N GLY A 87 -17.18 -18.07 22.17
CA GLY A 87 -17.90 -16.81 22.39
C GLY A 87 -17.07 -15.60 22.83
N THR A 88 -15.81 -15.76 23.25
CA THR A 88 -15.01 -14.63 23.80
C THR A 88 -14.08 -14.02 22.75
N ALA A 89 -13.66 -14.79 21.75
CA ALA A 89 -12.89 -14.28 20.61
C ALA A 89 -13.71 -13.29 19.75
N ALA A 90 -15.04 -13.44 19.71
CA ALA A 90 -15.92 -12.53 18.99
C ALA A 90 -16.13 -11.18 19.69
N ALA A 91 -15.95 -11.09 21.02
CA ALA A 91 -16.17 -9.86 21.78
C ALA A 91 -14.91 -8.99 21.94
N THR A 92 -13.73 -9.61 22.04
CA THR A 92 -12.45 -8.87 21.94
C THR A 92 -12.11 -8.54 20.49
N SER A 93 -12.44 -9.40 19.50
CA SER A 93 -12.40 -8.96 18.10
C SER A 93 -13.45 -7.90 17.85
N ALA A 94 -14.68 -7.97 18.37
CA ALA A 94 -15.63 -6.87 18.19
C ALA A 94 -15.21 -5.57 18.90
N ALA A 95 -14.50 -5.58 20.03
CA ALA A 95 -14.07 -4.35 20.72
C ALA A 95 -12.77 -3.73 20.15
N ASP A 96 -11.81 -4.56 19.74
CA ASP A 96 -10.58 -4.12 19.05
C ASP A 96 -10.86 -3.82 17.57
N GLU A 97 -11.72 -4.60 16.91
CA GLU A 97 -12.33 -4.21 15.64
C GLU A 97 -13.19 -2.99 15.86
N GLU A 98 -13.96 -2.80 16.92
CA GLU A 98 -14.73 -1.56 17.10
C GLU A 98 -13.84 -0.36 17.42
N HIS A 99 -12.67 -0.50 18.05
CA HIS A 99 -11.71 0.60 18.22
C HIS A 99 -10.86 0.89 16.96
N ASP A 100 -10.44 -0.15 16.23
CA ASP A 100 -9.71 -0.06 14.95
C ASP A 100 -10.65 0.27 13.79
N MET A 101 -11.92 -0.13 13.87
CA MET A 101 -13.04 0.26 13.02
C MET A 101 -13.66 1.56 13.48
N ARG A 102 -13.53 2.05 14.72
CA ARG A 102 -13.85 3.45 15.08
C ARG A 102 -12.75 4.41 14.63
N ARG A 103 -11.48 4.00 14.58
CA ARG A 103 -10.40 4.78 13.90
C ARG A 103 -10.47 4.67 12.38
N ARG A 104 -10.76 3.44 11.90
CA ARG A 104 -11.30 3.02 10.60
C ARG A 104 -12.35 3.99 10.11
N THR A 105 -13.54 3.86 10.68
CA THR A 105 -14.75 4.62 10.41
C THR A 105 -14.67 6.08 10.83
N LEU A 106 -13.88 6.55 11.79
CA LEU A 106 -13.72 8.02 11.92
C LEU A 106 -12.95 8.59 10.73
N GLY A 107 -11.95 7.88 10.19
CA GLY A 107 -11.27 8.25 8.94
C GLY A 107 -12.13 8.00 7.71
N THR A 108 -12.73 6.82 7.56
CA THR A 108 -13.57 6.45 6.41
C THR A 108 -14.96 7.07 6.45
N LEU A 109 -15.55 7.38 7.60
CA LEU A 109 -16.75 8.24 7.71
C LEU A 109 -16.37 9.72 7.56
N ALA A 110 -15.18 10.19 7.92
CA ALA A 110 -14.75 11.54 7.52
C ALA A 110 -14.59 11.64 5.99
N LEU A 111 -13.96 10.64 5.35
CA LEU A 111 -13.87 10.54 3.88
C LEU A 111 -15.23 10.30 3.20
N ALA A 112 -16.10 9.46 3.78
CA ALA A 112 -17.43 9.19 3.22
C ALA A 112 -18.41 10.35 3.47
N ALA A 113 -18.39 10.98 4.65
CA ALA A 113 -19.20 12.17 4.95
C ALA A 113 -18.78 13.36 4.09
N ALA A 114 -17.48 13.53 3.82
CA ALA A 114 -16.99 14.51 2.85
C ALA A 114 -17.49 14.17 1.42
N ALA A 115 -17.56 12.89 1.06
CA ALA A 115 -18.03 12.46 -0.25
C ALA A 115 -19.56 12.52 -0.45
N THR A 116 -20.37 12.51 0.62
CA THR A 116 -21.85 12.49 0.53
C THR A 116 -22.53 13.83 0.26
N SER A 117 -21.80 14.95 0.13
CA SER A 117 -22.42 16.26 -0.21
C SER A 117 -22.15 16.75 -1.62
N LEU A 118 -21.76 15.86 -2.52
CA LEU A 118 -21.59 16.15 -3.95
C LEU A 118 -22.92 15.92 -4.68
N ALA A 119 -23.90 16.78 -4.40
CA ALA A 119 -25.10 16.88 -5.21
C ALA A 119 -24.73 17.37 -6.62
N PRO A 120 -25.49 17.01 -7.67
CA PRO A 120 -25.30 17.55 -9.02
C PRO A 120 -25.77 19.02 -9.05
N ALA A 121 -24.95 19.88 -8.47
CA ALA A 121 -25.09 21.32 -8.40
C ALA A 121 -23.69 21.89 -8.61
N ARG A 122 -23.57 22.89 -9.50
CA ARG A 122 -22.32 23.59 -9.91
C ARG A 122 -21.07 23.13 -9.14
N VAL A 123 -20.29 22.26 -9.76
CA VAL A 123 -19.05 21.77 -9.17
C VAL A 123 -18.09 22.95 -9.05
N GLY A 124 -17.63 23.22 -7.83
CA GLY A 124 -16.79 24.36 -7.51
C GLY A 124 -15.37 23.96 -7.12
N GLY A 125 -14.48 24.94 -6.98
CA GLY A 125 -13.11 24.70 -6.52
C GLY A 125 -13.02 23.99 -5.16
N SER A 126 -14.05 24.09 -4.30
CA SER A 126 -14.15 23.33 -3.05
C SER A 126 -14.19 21.82 -3.24
N ASP A 127 -14.79 21.35 -4.33
CA ASP A 127 -14.90 19.92 -4.62
C ASP A 127 -13.55 19.35 -5.07
N ALA A 128 -12.81 20.11 -5.89
CA ALA A 128 -11.44 19.79 -6.24
C ALA A 128 -10.53 19.73 -4.99
N ILE A 129 -10.62 20.74 -4.11
CA ILE A 129 -9.87 20.75 -2.84
C ILE A 129 -10.22 19.53 -1.97
N ARG A 130 -11.50 19.16 -1.90
CA ARG A 130 -11.95 18.00 -1.13
C ARG A 130 -11.39 16.69 -1.67
N LEU A 131 -11.42 16.51 -2.99
CA LEU A 131 -10.86 15.33 -3.66
C LEU A 131 -9.34 15.24 -3.46
N GLU A 132 -8.65 16.38 -3.51
CA GLU A 132 -7.21 16.45 -3.23
C GLU A 132 -6.91 16.06 -1.78
N GLY A 133 -7.73 16.51 -0.82
CA GLY A 133 -7.65 16.10 0.57
C GLY A 133 -7.82 14.58 0.75
N ILE A 134 -8.82 14.00 0.08
CA ILE A 134 -9.06 12.54 0.07
C ILE A 134 -7.82 11.79 -0.47
N ALA A 135 -7.25 12.24 -1.59
CA ALA A 135 -6.05 11.62 -2.16
C ALA A 135 -4.84 11.69 -1.22
N ALA A 136 -4.65 12.83 -0.54
CA ALA A 136 -3.60 13.03 0.45
C ALA A 136 -3.78 12.14 1.68
N GLU A 137 -5.00 12.01 2.20
CA GLU A 137 -5.33 11.16 3.34
C GLU A 137 -5.12 9.68 3.04
N LEU A 138 -5.57 9.21 1.86
CA LEU A 138 -5.34 7.83 1.40
C LEU A 138 -3.85 7.53 1.27
N SER A 139 -3.07 8.46 0.70
CA SER A 139 -1.62 8.31 0.57
C SER A 139 -0.94 8.26 1.94
N ALA A 140 -1.34 9.13 2.87
CA ALA A 140 -0.82 9.14 4.23
C ALA A 140 -1.21 7.86 5.00
N ALA A 141 -2.43 7.35 4.81
CA ALA A 141 -2.90 6.11 5.40
C ALA A 141 -2.12 4.90 4.87
N ALA A 142 -1.86 4.86 3.57
CA ALA A 142 -1.04 3.82 2.92
C ALA A 142 0.37 3.78 3.51
N GLN A 143 0.98 4.95 3.72
CA GLN A 143 2.33 5.06 4.28
C GLN A 143 2.42 4.56 5.73
N ARG A 144 1.36 4.73 6.54
CA ARG A 144 1.32 4.29 7.95
C ARG A 144 1.04 2.79 8.08
N SER A 145 0.12 2.28 7.26
CA SER A 145 -0.55 1.00 7.53
C SER A 145 -0.14 -0.11 6.55
N GLY A 146 0.40 0.26 5.39
CA GLY A 146 0.39 -0.57 4.18
C GLY A 146 -0.91 -0.36 3.40
N GLY A 147 -0.89 -0.50 2.07
CA GLY A 147 -2.06 -0.22 1.20
C GLY A 147 -3.20 -1.25 1.27
N VAL A 148 -2.98 -2.36 1.98
CA VAL A 148 -3.90 -3.50 2.03
C VAL A 148 -5.15 -3.14 2.83
N GLY A 149 -6.30 -3.11 2.15
CA GLY A 149 -7.60 -2.73 2.72
C GLY A 149 -8.08 -1.33 2.33
N LEU A 150 -7.23 -0.50 1.72
CA LEU A 150 -7.61 0.86 1.26
C LEU A 150 -8.07 0.90 -0.19
N VAL A 151 -7.88 -0.19 -0.95
CA VAL A 151 -8.17 -0.22 -2.39
C VAL A 151 -9.65 0.04 -2.68
N GLY A 152 -10.56 -0.59 -1.92
CA GLY A 152 -12.00 -0.39 -2.10
C GLY A 152 -12.44 1.06 -1.85
N ASP A 153 -11.95 1.66 -0.77
CA ASP A 153 -12.25 3.06 -0.43
C ASP A 153 -11.69 4.03 -1.48
N ALA A 154 -10.45 3.80 -1.93
CA ALA A 154 -9.81 4.59 -2.96
C ALA A 154 -10.52 4.48 -4.31
N GLN A 155 -10.94 3.27 -4.71
CA GLN A 155 -11.75 3.04 -5.90
C GLN A 155 -13.09 3.76 -5.81
N GLY A 156 -13.82 3.62 -4.69
CA GLY A 156 -15.11 4.29 -4.52
C GLY A 156 -14.97 5.81 -4.55
N ALA A 157 -13.88 6.37 -4.01
CA ALA A 157 -13.59 7.79 -4.11
C ALA A 157 -13.26 8.20 -5.56
N LEU A 158 -12.48 7.41 -6.29
CA LEU A 158 -12.14 7.64 -7.69
C LEU A 158 -13.40 7.62 -8.57
N ASP A 159 -14.27 6.61 -8.40
CA ASP A 159 -15.51 6.48 -9.16
C ASP A 159 -16.43 7.69 -8.95
N ARG A 160 -16.52 8.20 -7.71
CA ARG A 160 -17.25 9.45 -7.43
C ARG A 160 -16.60 10.67 -8.08
N GLY A 161 -15.26 10.77 -8.06
CA GLY A 161 -14.52 11.84 -8.72
C GLY A 161 -14.73 11.86 -10.24
N LEU A 162 -14.71 10.69 -10.88
CA LEU A 162 -14.98 10.53 -12.31
C LEU A 162 -16.44 10.87 -12.64
N ALA A 163 -17.39 10.39 -11.85
CA ALA A 163 -18.81 10.74 -12.03
C ALA A 163 -19.06 12.26 -11.96
N LEU A 164 -18.28 13.00 -11.15
CA LEU A 164 -18.36 14.46 -11.09
C LEU A 164 -17.82 15.14 -12.34
N LEU A 165 -16.77 14.59 -12.94
CA LEU A 165 -16.26 15.09 -14.22
C LEU A 165 -17.27 14.82 -15.35
N ASP A 166 -17.94 13.67 -15.33
CA ASP A 166 -18.91 13.29 -16.37
C ASP A 166 -20.24 14.05 -16.29
N SER A 167 -20.69 14.39 -15.08
CA SER A 167 -22.01 14.99 -14.84
C SER A 167 -21.99 16.48 -14.45
N GLY A 168 -20.82 17.01 -14.06
CA GLY A 168 -20.67 18.35 -13.55
C GLY A 168 -20.59 19.41 -14.64
N THR A 169 -21.13 20.60 -14.35
CA THR A 169 -20.84 21.82 -15.11
C THR A 169 -19.87 22.69 -14.30
N PHE A 170 -18.74 23.05 -14.90
CA PHE A 170 -17.69 23.86 -14.29
C PHE A 170 -17.08 24.81 -15.33
N ASP A 171 -16.49 25.92 -14.86
CA ASP A 171 -15.66 26.76 -15.70
C ASP A 171 -14.30 26.09 -15.99
N GLY A 172 -13.53 26.66 -16.92
CA GLY A 172 -12.27 26.05 -17.35
C GLY A 172 -11.23 25.90 -16.24
N ASP A 173 -11.16 26.81 -15.27
CA ASP A 173 -10.15 26.76 -14.21
C ASP A 173 -10.55 25.73 -13.15
N THR A 174 -11.82 25.74 -12.76
CA THR A 174 -12.39 24.71 -11.87
C THR A 174 -12.29 23.31 -12.48
N GLY A 175 -12.55 23.18 -13.79
CA GLY A 175 -12.39 21.93 -14.52
C GLY A 175 -10.97 21.39 -14.44
N ARG A 176 -9.96 22.22 -14.74
CA ARG A 176 -8.54 21.81 -14.64
C ARG A 176 -8.17 21.39 -13.22
N MET A 177 -8.59 22.15 -12.20
CA MET A 177 -8.35 21.78 -10.80
C MET A 177 -8.99 20.43 -10.44
N LEU A 178 -10.22 20.20 -10.89
CA LEU A 178 -10.94 18.96 -10.63
C LEU A 178 -10.27 17.77 -11.31
N MET A 179 -9.86 17.93 -12.57
CA MET A 179 -9.16 16.90 -13.33
C MET A 179 -7.81 16.57 -12.72
N SER A 180 -7.04 17.57 -12.26
CA SER A 180 -5.81 17.35 -11.48
C SER A 180 -6.07 16.57 -10.19
N ALA A 181 -7.12 16.93 -9.44
CA ALA A 181 -7.46 16.26 -8.19
C ALA A 181 -7.89 14.80 -8.39
N VAL A 182 -8.76 14.54 -9.38
CA VAL A 182 -9.19 13.18 -9.74
C VAL A 182 -8.00 12.38 -10.28
N GLY A 183 -7.11 12.99 -11.06
CA GLY A 183 -5.89 12.34 -11.55
C GLY A 183 -4.89 12.02 -10.44
N HIS A 184 -4.81 12.84 -9.39
CA HIS A 184 -4.06 12.50 -8.18
C HIS A 184 -4.68 11.27 -7.50
N LEU A 185 -5.98 11.29 -7.28
CA LEU A 185 -6.70 10.18 -6.68
C LEU A 185 -6.54 8.87 -7.48
N ALA A 186 -6.56 8.95 -8.81
CA ALA A 186 -6.27 7.83 -9.70
C ALA A 186 -4.83 7.31 -9.52
N THR A 187 -3.85 8.20 -9.40
CA THR A 187 -2.45 7.81 -9.14
C THR A 187 -2.31 7.06 -7.81
N THR A 188 -2.93 7.57 -6.74
CA THR A 188 -2.92 6.94 -5.41
C THR A 188 -3.64 5.60 -5.42
N THR A 189 -4.81 5.52 -6.05
CA THR A 189 -5.57 4.28 -6.22
C THR A 189 -4.77 3.24 -7.00
N GLY A 190 -4.07 3.67 -8.07
CA GLY A 190 -3.22 2.80 -8.87
C GLY A 190 -2.06 2.21 -8.08
N TRP A 191 -1.45 2.99 -7.20
CA TRP A 191 -0.40 2.52 -6.27
C TRP A 191 -0.95 1.50 -5.27
N LEU A 192 -2.07 1.80 -4.62
CA LEU A 192 -2.73 0.90 -3.66
C LEU A 192 -3.15 -0.43 -4.29
N ALA A 193 -3.70 -0.37 -5.50
CA ALA A 193 -4.09 -1.54 -6.28
C ALA A 193 -2.86 -2.40 -6.62
N TYR A 194 -1.74 -1.79 -6.95
CA TYR A 194 -0.50 -2.50 -7.24
C TYR A 194 0.03 -3.25 -6.00
N ASP A 195 0.10 -2.58 -4.84
CA ASP A 195 0.54 -3.20 -3.58
C ASP A 195 -0.38 -4.36 -3.14
N SER A 196 -1.62 -4.35 -3.61
CA SER A 196 -2.61 -5.41 -3.35
C SER A 196 -2.67 -6.47 -4.47
N HIS A 197 -1.66 -6.53 -5.35
CA HIS A 197 -1.55 -7.46 -6.48
C HIS A 197 -2.66 -7.33 -7.55
N GLN A 198 -3.43 -6.24 -7.56
CA GLN A 198 -4.47 -5.96 -8.56
C GLN A 198 -3.89 -5.21 -9.76
N HIS A 199 -2.96 -5.86 -10.48
CA HIS A 199 -2.19 -5.22 -11.56
C HIS A 199 -3.05 -4.66 -12.72
N ALA A 200 -4.19 -5.30 -13.02
CA ALA A 200 -5.10 -4.81 -14.06
C ALA A 200 -5.76 -3.48 -13.68
N LEU A 201 -6.22 -3.36 -12.43
CA LEU A 201 -6.77 -2.13 -11.89
C LEU A 201 -5.70 -1.03 -11.85
N ALA A 202 -4.52 -1.36 -11.33
CA ALA A 202 -3.41 -0.42 -11.26
C ALA A 202 -3.11 0.24 -12.62
N ARG A 203 -3.00 -0.57 -13.70
CA ARG A 203 -2.76 -0.05 -15.05
C ARG A 203 -3.87 0.89 -15.52
N ARG A 204 -5.14 0.55 -15.31
CA ARG A 204 -6.27 1.42 -15.67
C ARG A 204 -6.18 2.76 -14.95
N CYS A 205 -5.92 2.74 -13.64
CA CYS A 205 -5.80 3.96 -12.85
C CYS A 205 -4.63 4.85 -13.31
N PHE A 206 -3.49 4.28 -13.68
CA PHE A 206 -2.37 5.09 -14.22
C PHE A 206 -2.67 5.66 -15.61
N THR A 207 -3.38 4.92 -16.46
CA THR A 207 -3.84 5.44 -17.76
C THR A 207 -4.80 6.61 -17.55
N GLU A 208 -5.77 6.46 -16.64
CA GLU A 208 -6.73 7.51 -16.28
C GLU A 208 -6.01 8.76 -15.74
N ALA A 209 -5.10 8.58 -14.78
CA ALA A 209 -4.32 9.66 -14.22
C ALA A 209 -3.54 10.44 -15.29
N LEU A 210 -2.90 9.74 -16.24
CA LEU A 210 -2.15 10.37 -17.33
C LEU A 210 -3.05 11.09 -18.33
N SER A 211 -4.26 10.56 -18.59
CA SER A 211 -5.26 11.21 -19.44
C SER A 211 -5.70 12.53 -18.82
N LEU A 212 -6.16 12.49 -17.56
CA LEU A 212 -6.63 13.65 -16.82
C LEU A 212 -5.54 14.71 -16.66
N ALA A 213 -4.31 14.29 -16.34
CA ALA A 213 -3.17 15.21 -16.19
C ALA A 213 -2.81 15.92 -17.50
N ALA A 214 -2.85 15.20 -18.62
CA ALA A 214 -2.59 15.79 -19.93
C ALA A 214 -3.69 16.78 -20.33
N THR A 215 -4.96 16.47 -20.06
CA THR A 215 -6.05 17.39 -20.36
C THR A 215 -6.09 18.60 -19.42
N ALA A 216 -5.61 18.46 -18.18
CA ALA A 216 -5.48 19.55 -17.22
C ALA A 216 -4.22 20.42 -17.42
N ASP A 217 -3.30 20.02 -18.31
CA ASP A 217 -1.97 20.62 -18.50
C ASP A 217 -1.14 20.66 -17.18
N ASP A 218 -1.24 19.59 -16.38
CA ASP A 218 -0.57 19.46 -15.10
C ASP A 218 0.71 18.61 -15.21
N ASP A 219 1.81 19.26 -15.57
CA ASP A 219 3.15 18.66 -15.67
C ASP A 219 3.57 17.90 -14.41
N GLY A 220 3.23 18.45 -13.23
CA GLY A 220 3.60 17.87 -11.95
C GLY A 220 2.90 16.53 -11.72
N LEU A 221 1.60 16.47 -12.04
CA LEU A 221 0.84 15.24 -12.01
C LEU A 221 1.29 14.25 -13.08
N ILE A 222 1.60 14.69 -14.32
CA ILE A 222 2.16 13.82 -15.37
C ILE A 222 3.43 13.14 -14.86
N ALA A 223 4.36 13.91 -14.31
CA ALA A 223 5.61 13.40 -13.77
C ALA A 223 5.36 12.41 -12.62
N ARG A 224 4.48 12.75 -11.68
CA ARG A 224 4.14 11.89 -10.54
C ARG A 224 3.49 10.57 -10.97
N ALA A 225 2.53 10.60 -11.90
CA ALA A 225 1.88 9.40 -12.42
C ALA A 225 2.88 8.50 -13.15
N CYS A 226 3.74 9.08 -14.00
CA CYS A 226 4.81 8.34 -14.69
C CYS A 226 5.80 7.69 -13.72
N LEU A 227 6.28 8.43 -12.72
CA LEU A 227 7.22 7.91 -11.72
C LEU A 227 6.59 6.80 -10.89
N THR A 228 5.33 6.95 -10.49
CA THR A 228 4.58 5.94 -9.74
C THR A 228 4.38 4.69 -10.61
N ALA A 229 3.97 4.82 -11.86
CA ALA A 229 3.83 3.70 -12.78
C ALA A 229 5.16 2.98 -13.08
N SER A 230 6.28 3.72 -13.16
CA SER A 230 7.62 3.15 -13.40
C SER A 230 8.11 2.23 -12.28
N SER A 231 7.57 2.39 -11.06
CA SER A 231 7.94 1.56 -9.92
C SER A 231 7.64 0.07 -10.12
N GLN A 232 6.60 -0.26 -10.92
CA GLN A 232 6.17 -1.64 -11.16
C GLN A 232 7.18 -2.45 -11.99
N PRO A 233 7.56 -2.02 -13.21
CA PRO A 233 8.57 -2.72 -13.99
C PRO A 233 9.93 -2.75 -13.28
N ILE A 234 10.29 -1.70 -12.53
CA ILE A 234 11.53 -1.69 -11.72
C ILE A 234 11.48 -2.78 -10.64
N SER A 235 10.38 -2.86 -9.89
CA SER A 235 10.20 -3.88 -8.85
C SER A 235 10.19 -5.29 -9.42
N SER A 236 9.49 -5.50 -10.54
CA SER A 236 9.38 -6.80 -11.19
C SER A 236 10.73 -7.25 -11.78
N ALA A 237 11.51 -6.32 -12.32
CA ALA A 237 12.86 -6.58 -12.84
C ALA A 237 13.88 -6.90 -11.73
N ARG A 238 13.80 -6.22 -10.58
CA ARG A 238 14.60 -6.57 -9.39
C ARG A 238 14.35 -8.01 -8.93
N ASN A 239 13.11 -8.46 -9.05
CA ASN A 239 12.71 -9.82 -8.68
C ASN A 239 12.93 -10.85 -9.79
N GLY A 240 13.58 -10.47 -10.89
CA GLY A 240 13.90 -11.37 -12.02
C GLY A 240 12.70 -11.81 -12.86
N GLN A 241 11.54 -11.18 -12.71
CA GLN A 241 10.29 -11.61 -13.33
C GLN A 241 10.12 -11.08 -14.77
N CYS A 242 10.66 -9.90 -15.08
CA CYS A 242 10.60 -9.32 -16.43
C CYS A 242 11.62 -8.19 -16.65
N SER A 243 11.75 -7.70 -17.89
CA SER A 243 12.65 -6.58 -18.23
C SER A 243 12.16 -5.23 -17.67
N ALA A 244 13.11 -4.39 -17.25
CA ALA A 244 12.86 -3.00 -16.84
C ALA A 244 12.58 -2.05 -18.03
N SER A 245 12.53 -2.56 -19.26
CA SER A 245 12.40 -1.77 -20.50
C SER A 245 11.21 -0.81 -20.51
N ARG A 246 10.08 -1.19 -19.89
CA ARG A 246 8.89 -0.32 -19.78
C ARG A 246 9.04 0.82 -18.76
N ALA A 247 10.04 0.80 -17.89
CA ALA A 247 10.28 1.85 -16.90
C ALA A 247 10.89 3.11 -17.54
N LEU A 248 11.86 2.95 -18.44
CA LEU A 248 12.63 4.07 -19.01
C LEU A 248 11.76 5.07 -19.76
N PRO A 249 10.85 4.68 -20.68
CA PRO A 249 9.98 5.64 -21.36
C PRO A 249 9.09 6.45 -20.41
N LEU A 250 8.63 5.84 -19.30
CA LEU A 250 7.86 6.56 -18.28
C LEU A 250 8.73 7.58 -17.54
N ILE A 251 9.98 7.20 -17.20
CA ILE A 251 10.92 8.11 -16.53
C ILE A 251 11.31 9.26 -17.46
N SER A 252 11.57 8.99 -18.74
CA SER A 252 11.85 10.04 -19.75
C SER A 252 10.67 11.00 -19.88
N ARG A 253 9.43 10.48 -19.99
CA ARG A 253 8.23 11.33 -20.02
C ARG A 253 8.09 12.20 -18.78
N ALA A 254 8.46 11.70 -17.60
CA ALA A 254 8.47 12.49 -16.38
C ALA A 254 9.54 13.60 -16.40
N ALA A 255 10.73 13.32 -16.96
CA ALA A 255 11.78 14.30 -17.17
C ALA A 255 11.34 15.41 -18.15
N ASP A 256 10.72 15.02 -19.26
CA ASP A 256 10.21 15.96 -20.27
C ASP A 256 9.13 16.87 -19.69
N ALA A 257 8.19 16.35 -18.90
CA ALA A 257 7.18 17.17 -18.24
C ALA A 257 7.80 18.22 -17.28
N MET A 258 8.90 17.88 -16.62
CA MET A 258 9.53 18.74 -15.62
C MET A 258 10.62 19.65 -16.17
N HIS A 259 11.03 19.51 -17.44
CA HIS A 259 12.26 20.16 -17.96
C HIS A 259 12.29 21.69 -17.83
N ARG A 260 11.14 22.36 -17.85
CA ARG A 260 11.01 23.83 -17.71
C ARG A 260 10.79 24.29 -16.28
N LYS A 261 10.63 23.36 -15.33
CA LYS A 261 10.34 23.66 -13.93
C LYS A 261 11.66 23.81 -13.17
N PRO A 262 11.69 24.63 -12.09
CA PRO A 262 12.87 24.73 -11.25
C PRO A 262 13.20 23.38 -10.58
N PRO A 263 14.49 23.11 -10.29
CA PRO A 263 14.91 21.91 -9.58
C PRO A 263 14.15 21.71 -8.28
N SER A 264 13.71 20.48 -8.03
CA SER A 264 12.85 20.13 -6.89
C SER A 264 13.01 18.65 -6.53
N ARG A 265 12.33 18.19 -5.47
CA ARG A 265 12.32 16.79 -5.06
C ARG A 265 11.93 15.83 -6.20
N ILE A 266 11.06 16.26 -7.12
CA ILE A 266 10.65 15.44 -8.27
C ILE A 266 11.84 15.20 -9.21
N HIS A 267 12.70 16.19 -9.46
CA HIS A 267 13.90 16.04 -10.28
C HIS A 267 14.89 15.05 -9.67
N ALA A 268 15.09 15.11 -8.35
CA ALA A 268 15.91 14.13 -7.64
C ALA A 268 15.32 12.71 -7.76
N LEU A 269 14.00 12.57 -7.66
CA LEU A 269 13.32 11.28 -7.83
C LEU A 269 13.44 10.73 -9.26
N ILE A 270 13.34 11.58 -10.28
CA ILE A 270 13.57 11.21 -11.69
C ILE A 270 14.98 10.62 -11.85
N ALA A 271 16.00 11.34 -11.40
CA ALA A 271 17.39 10.90 -11.51
C ALA A 271 17.64 9.55 -10.81
N VAL A 272 17.09 9.36 -9.60
CA VAL A 272 17.20 8.09 -8.85
C VAL A 272 16.54 6.94 -9.59
N ARG A 273 15.38 7.18 -10.22
CA ARG A 273 14.64 6.16 -10.97
C ARG A 273 15.33 5.80 -12.27
N GLU A 274 15.87 6.80 -12.98
CA GLU A 274 16.66 6.60 -14.19
C GLU A 274 17.89 5.74 -13.92
N ALA A 275 18.69 6.11 -12.91
CA ALA A 275 19.85 5.33 -12.50
C ALA A 275 19.48 3.88 -12.15
N SER A 276 18.39 3.68 -11.41
CA SER A 276 17.90 2.33 -11.05
C SER A 276 17.52 1.51 -12.28
N ALA A 277 16.81 2.11 -13.24
CA ALA A 277 16.35 1.42 -14.45
C ALA A 277 17.52 1.05 -15.37
N LEU A 278 18.50 1.94 -15.55
CA LEU A 278 19.70 1.69 -16.35
C LEU A 278 20.57 0.56 -15.79
N VAL A 279 20.74 0.49 -14.47
CA VAL A 279 21.45 -0.61 -13.80
C VAL A 279 20.78 -1.95 -14.09
N LEU A 280 19.45 -2.02 -13.99
CA LEU A 280 18.68 -3.23 -14.26
C LEU A 280 18.76 -3.64 -15.74
N GLN A 281 18.72 -2.68 -16.66
CA GLN A 281 18.86 -2.95 -18.10
C GLN A 281 20.23 -3.53 -18.45
N ARG A 282 21.31 -2.97 -17.89
CA ARG A 282 22.67 -3.49 -18.09
C ARG A 282 22.82 -4.92 -17.58
N HIS A 283 22.29 -5.23 -16.38
CA HIS A 283 22.33 -6.59 -15.85
C HIS A 283 21.54 -7.59 -16.70
N SER A 284 20.43 -7.17 -17.32
CA SER A 284 19.68 -8.05 -18.24
C SER A 284 20.37 -8.28 -19.58
N ALA A 285 21.25 -7.38 -20.02
CA ALA A 285 22.00 -7.52 -21.28
C ALA A 285 23.26 -8.39 -21.17
N LEU A 286 23.71 -8.67 -19.93
CA LEU A 286 24.89 -9.49 -19.63
C LEU A 286 24.56 -10.95 -19.30
N ARG A 287 23.27 -11.33 -19.30
CA ARG A 287 22.79 -12.71 -19.13
C ARG A 287 22.36 -13.27 -20.48
#